data_AF-A0A009T0N0-F1
#
_entry.id   AF-A0A009T0N0-F1
#
_cell.length_a   1.000
_cell.length_b   1.000
_cell.length_c   1.000
_cell.angle_alpha   90.00
_cell.angle_beta   90.00
_cell.angle_gamma   90.00
#
_symmetry.space_group_name_H-M   'P 1'
#
loop_
_entity.id
_entity.type
_entity.pdbx_description
1 polymer ?
#
loop_
_entity_poly.entity_id
_entity_poly.type
_entity_poly.pdbx_seq_one_letter_code
_entity_poly.pdbx_strand_id
1 'polypeptide(L)' 'MKLPKPSSPEQLLGDERFQDGFWLLIDIDTSKINTKSVRINISMSETLVKRIDAVAKRQHLSRSAFLAKSAELALHD' A
#
# COMPACT_ATOMS: atom_id res chain seq x y z
N MET A 1 9.85 -0.12 -1.42
CA MET A 1 9.96 0.74 -2.62
C MET A 1 10.67 2.03 -2.22
N LYS A 2 11.64 2.54 -2.99
CA LYS A 2 12.31 3.82 -2.66
C LYS A 2 11.46 4.96 -3.24
N LEU A 3 10.99 5.87 -2.39
CA LEU A 3 10.28 7.06 -2.87
C LEU A 3 11.25 7.96 -3.65
N PRO A 4 10.80 8.59 -4.75
CA PRO A 4 11.60 9.58 -5.45
C PRO A 4 11.89 10.75 -4.51
N LYS A 5 13.03 11.41 -4.72
CA LYS A 5 13.30 12.68 -4.04
C LYS A 5 12.33 13.73 -4.60
N PRO A 6 11.73 14.57 -3.74
CA PRO A 6 10.91 15.68 -4.22
C PRO A 6 11.78 16.66 -5.01
N SER A 7 11.22 17.21 -6.08
CA SER A 7 11.79 18.36 -6.78
C SER A 7 11.56 19.62 -5.96
N SER A 8 12.50 20.57 -6.01
CA SER A 8 12.29 21.88 -5.41
C SER A 8 11.52 22.81 -6.37
N PRO A 9 10.73 23.78 -5.87
CA PRO A 9 10.00 24.72 -6.73
C PRO A 9 10.93 25.48 -7.69
N GLU A 10 12.14 25.82 -7.27
CA GLU A 10 13.12 26.56 -8.07
C GLU A 10 13.60 25.76 -9.29
N GLN A 11 13.61 24.42 -9.20
CA GLN A 11 13.96 23.56 -10.34
C GLN A 11 12.88 23.53 -11.42
N LEU A 12 11.65 23.92 -11.08
CA LEU A 12 10.49 23.86 -11.96
C LEU A 12 10.02 25.25 -12.42
N LEU A 13 10.49 26.29 -11.73
CA LEU A 13 10.21 27.69 -12.07
C LEU A 13 10.82 28.05 -13.42
N GLY A 14 10.02 28.56 -14.35
CA GLY A 14 10.48 28.98 -15.68
C GLY A 14 10.56 27.86 -16.71
N ASP A 15 10.19 26.62 -16.35
CA ASP A 15 10.01 25.55 -17.32
C ASP A 15 8.76 25.84 -18.19
N GLU A 16 8.94 25.83 -19.51
CA GLU A 16 7.87 26.13 -20.47
C GLU A 16 6.70 25.14 -20.36
N ARG A 17 6.93 23.93 -19.84
CA ARG A 17 5.90 22.89 -19.68
C ARG A 17 4.84 23.23 -18.63
N PHE A 18 5.12 24.18 -17.73
CA PHE A 18 4.26 24.50 -16.59
C PHE A 18 3.75 25.96 -16.61
N GLN A 19 3.83 26.65 -17.75
CA GLN A 19 3.29 28.00 -17.91
C GLN A 19 1.77 28.03 -17.71
N ASP A 20 1.27 29.14 -17.17
CA ASP A 20 -0.14 29.38 -16.83
C ASP A 20 -0.76 28.38 -15.83
N GLY A 21 0.06 27.50 -15.23
CA GLY A 21 -0.33 26.58 -14.18
C GLY A 21 -0.16 27.16 -12.77
N PHE A 22 -0.84 26.55 -11.79
CA PHE A 22 -0.67 26.85 -10.38
C PHE A 22 0.16 25.76 -9.70
N TRP A 23 1.10 26.18 -8.85
CA TRP A 23 1.87 25.27 -8.01
C TRP A 23 1.15 24.97 -6.70
N LEU A 24 1.11 23.68 -6.32
CA LEU A 24 0.65 23.22 -5.02
C LEU A 24 1.78 22.46 -4.34
N LEU A 25 2.18 22.90 -3.15
CA LEU A 25 3.06 22.12 -2.28
C LEU A 25 2.17 21.25 -1.39
N ILE A 26 2.37 19.95 -1.48
CA ILE A 26 1.67 18.96 -0.64
C ILE A 26 2.70 18.36 0.29
N ASP A 27 2.44 18.46 1.59
CA ASP A 27 3.17 17.69 2.59
C ASP A 27 2.58 16.28 2.67
N ILE A 28 3.40 15.28 2.33
CA ILE A 28 3.01 13.88 2.33
C ILE A 28 3.75 13.17 3.45
N ASP A 29 3.01 12.70 4.45
CA ASP A 29 3.54 11.82 5.47
C ASP A 29 3.87 10.44 4.87
N THR A 30 5.14 10.28 4.50
CA THR A 30 5.67 9.04 3.91
C THR A 30 5.74 7.87 4.89
N SER A 31 5.57 8.09 6.20
CA SER A 31 5.58 7.01 7.20
C SER A 31 4.44 6.01 6.99
N LYS A 32 3.33 6.48 6.40
CA LYS A 32 2.17 5.67 6.02
C LYS A 32 2.39 4.83 4.77
N ILE A 33 3.43 5.13 3.99
CA ILE A 33 3.85 4.40 2.79
C ILE A 33 4.90 3.33 3.16
N ASN A 34 4.94 2.91 4.44
CA ASN A 34 5.84 1.87 4.88
C ASN A 34 5.42 0.52 4.28
N THR A 35 6.03 0.17 3.15
CA THR A 35 5.80 -1.11 2.44
C THR A 35 6.48 -2.30 3.13
N LYS A 36 7.03 -2.14 4.34
CA LYS A 36 7.74 -3.23 5.01
C LYS A 36 6.73 -4.23 5.55
N SER A 37 6.76 -5.45 5.00
CA SER A 37 5.99 -6.56 5.55
C SER A 37 6.37 -6.82 7.01
N VAL A 38 5.40 -6.74 7.92
CA VAL A 38 5.57 -7.11 9.32
C VAL A 38 5.05 -8.53 9.52
N ARG A 39 5.83 -9.39 10.16
CA ARG A 39 5.40 -10.74 10.50
C ARG A 39 4.61 -10.71 11.80
N ILE A 40 3.40 -11.26 11.77
CA ILE A 40 2.54 -11.43 12.94
C ILE A 40 2.37 -12.93 13.24
N ASN A 41 2.21 -13.27 14.51
CA ASN A 41 1.85 -14.62 14.94
C ASN A 41 0.42 -14.56 15.50
N ILE A 42 -0.47 -15.41 15.00
CA ILE A 42 -1.89 -15.43 15.38
C ILE A 42 -2.35 -16.86 15.67
N SER A 43 -3.34 -16.99 16.55
CA SER A 43 -4.00 -18.27 16.86
C SER A 43 -5.41 -18.30 16.27
N MET A 44 -5.78 -19.41 15.65
CA MET A 44 -7.08 -19.61 15.00
C MET A 44 -7.51 -21.07 15.17
N SER A 45 -8.80 -21.37 15.00
CA SER A 45 -9.24 -22.76 14.98
C SER A 45 -8.71 -23.50 13.74
N GLU A 46 -8.39 -24.79 13.89
CA GLU A 46 -7.85 -25.61 12.80
C GLU A 46 -8.80 -25.63 11.59
N THR A 47 -10.11 -25.73 11.82
CA THR A 47 -11.13 -25.71 10.78
C THR A 47 -11.10 -24.42 9.97
N LEU A 48 -10.87 -23.27 10.61
CA LEU A 48 -10.78 -21.99 9.91
C LEU A 48 -9.51 -21.91 9.05
N VAL A 49 -8.37 -22.38 9.57
CA VAL A 49 -7.11 -22.43 8.80
C VAL A 49 -7.27 -23.30 7.55
N LYS A 50 -7.89 -24.48 7.66
CA LYS A 50 -8.16 -25.35 6.49
C LYS A 50 -9.03 -24.67 5.44
N ARG A 51 -10.04 -23.90 5.86
CA ARG A 51 -10.91 -23.14 4.94
C ARG A 51 -10.14 -22.01 4.25
N ILE A 52 -9.30 -21.28 4.99
CA ILE A 52 -8.42 -20.25 4.44
C ILE A 52 -7.51 -20.84 3.37
N ASP A 53 -6.88 -21.98 3.65
CA ASP A 53 -5.98 -22.65 2.70
C ASP A 53 -6.67 -23.03 1.39
N ALA A 54 -7.86 -23.62 1.50
CA ALA A 54 -8.63 -24.02 0.34
C ALA A 54 -9.01 -22.81 -0.53
N VAL A 55 -9.40 -21.69 0.08
CA VAL A 55 -9.77 -20.47 -0.65
C VAL A 55 -8.54 -19.79 -1.25
N ALA A 56 -7.48 -19.61 -0.47
CA ALA A 56 -6.24 -18.99 -0.92
C ALA A 56 -5.65 -19.76 -2.11
N LYS A 57 -5.61 -21.09 -2.04
CA LYS A 57 -5.16 -21.95 -3.15
C LYS A 57 -6.01 -21.78 -4.40
N ARG A 58 -7.35 -21.75 -4.28
CA ARG A 58 -8.26 -21.52 -5.41
C ARG A 58 -8.08 -20.15 -6.07
N GLN A 59 -7.64 -19.15 -5.31
CA GLN A 59 -7.37 -17.81 -5.82
C GLN A 59 -5.90 -17.59 -6.22
N HIS A 60 -5.07 -18.64 -6.19
CA HIS A 60 -3.61 -18.53 -6.41
C HIS A 60 -2.90 -17.54 -5.48
N LEU A 61 -3.40 -17.40 -4.24
CA LEU A 61 -2.85 -16.55 -3.19
C LEU A 61 -2.13 -17.35 -2.11
N SER A 62 -1.18 -16.72 -1.44
CA SER A 62 -0.69 -17.22 -0.14
C SER A 62 -1.72 -16.94 0.96
N ARG A 63 -1.57 -17.61 2.13
CA ARG A 63 -2.39 -17.32 3.33
C ARG A 63 -2.32 -15.84 3.72
N SER A 64 -1.11 -15.26 3.74
CA SER A 64 -0.91 -13.86 4.11
C SER A 64 -1.54 -12.91 3.10
N ALA A 65 -1.45 -13.19 1.80
CA ALA A 65 -2.09 -12.38 0.77
C ALA A 65 -3.62 -12.44 0.86
N PHE A 66 -4.19 -13.63 1.10
CA PHE A 66 -5.63 -13.79 1.32
C PHE A 66 -6.12 -13.00 2.55
N LEU A 67 -5.42 -13.11 3.68
CA LEU A 67 -5.75 -12.40 4.91
C LEU A 67 -5.63 -10.88 4.75
N ALA A 68 -4.56 -10.40 4.11
CA ALA A 68 -4.36 -8.98 3.85
C ALA A 68 -5.50 -8.41 2.98
N LYS A 69 -5.81 -9.05 1.85
CA LYS A 69 -6.91 -8.65 0.97
C LYS A 69 -8.26 -8.63 1.68
N SER A 70 -8.52 -9.64 2.52
CA SER A 70 -9.76 -9.70 3.30
C SER A 70 -9.85 -8.60 4.35
N ALA A 71 -8.74 -8.26 5.00
CA ALA A 71 -8.67 -7.18 5.97
C ALA A 71 -8.83 -5.81 5.30
N GLU A 72 -8.18 -5.57 4.16
CA GLU A 72 -8.35 -4.34 3.37
C GLU A 72 -9.83 -4.14 3.01
N LEU A 73 -10.49 -5.17 2.46
CA LEU A 73 -11.93 -5.12 2.17
C LEU A 73 -12.76 -4.75 3.40
N ALA A 74 -12.48 -5.34 4.56
CA ALA A 74 -13.22 -5.07 5.80
C ALA A 74 -12.93 -3.69 6.43
N LEU A 75 -11.81 -3.05 6.08
CA LEU A 75 -11.42 -1.71 6.57
C LEU A 75 -11.88 -0.58 5.63
N HIS A 76 -12.33 -0.93 4.41
CA HIS A 76 -12.84 0.00 3.42
C HIS A 76 -14.37 0.16 3.46
N ASP A 77 -15.07 -0.60 4.30
CA ASP A 77 -16.48 -0.42 4.70
C ASP A 77 -16.59 0.42 5.99
#